data_AF-A0A8T9CM62-F1
#
_entry.id   AF-A0A8T9CM62-F1
#
_cell.length_a   1.000
_cell.length_b   1.000
_cell.length_c   1.000
_cell.angle_alpha   90.00
_cell.angle_beta   90.00
_cell.angle_gamma   90.00
#
_symmetry.space_group_name_H-M   'P 1'
#
loop_
_entity.id
_entity.type
_entity.pdbx_description
1 polymer ?
#
loop_
_entity_poly.entity_id
_entity_poly.type
_entity_poly.pdbx_seq_one_letter_code
_entity_poly.pdbx_strand_id
1 'polypeptide(L)'
;MTQNIRPLPQFKYHPKPLETGAFEQDKTVECDCCEQQTSVYYSGPFYCVDEVEHLCPWCIADGSAAEKFAGSFQDDASIEGVEFEYDEEDEFAGIKNTYPDEMLKELVERTPGYHGWQQEFWLAHCGDFCAFIGYVGWNDIKDRLDEFANLEEDCENFGIRNSDLAKCLQK
;
A
#
# COMPACT_ATOMS: atom_id res chain seq x y z
N MET A 1 -24.32 11.12 26.28
CA MET A 1 -23.02 11.57 25.75
C MET A 1 -23.07 11.35 24.24
N THR A 2 -23.11 12.42 23.46
CA THR A 2 -23.06 12.33 22.00
C THR A 2 -21.66 11.89 21.61
N GLN A 3 -21.52 10.64 21.17
CA GLN A 3 -20.27 10.20 20.53
C GLN A 3 -20.05 11.11 19.33
N ASN A 4 -19.01 11.93 19.35
CA ASN A 4 -18.54 12.63 18.17
C ASN A 4 -18.01 11.56 17.21
N ILE A 5 -18.86 11.10 16.30
CA ILE A 5 -18.46 10.17 15.25
C ILE A 5 -17.68 11.00 14.23
N ARG A 6 -16.35 11.02 14.37
CA ARG A 6 -15.45 11.58 13.36
C ARG A 6 -15.56 10.67 12.12
N PRO A 7 -15.96 11.17 10.94
CA PRO A 7 -16.08 10.33 9.75
C PRO A 7 -14.71 9.77 9.34
N LEU A 8 -14.69 8.53 8.86
CA LEU A 8 -13.47 7.91 8.33
C LEU A 8 -13.00 8.70 7.10
N PRO A 9 -11.70 9.00 6.98
CA PRO A 9 -11.17 9.66 5.78
C PRO A 9 -11.30 8.74 4.56
N GLN A 10 -11.39 9.36 3.38
CA GLN A 10 -11.34 8.66 2.11
C GLN A 10 -9.91 8.68 1.58
N PHE A 11 -9.42 7.52 1.15
CA PHE A 11 -8.11 7.37 0.55
C PHE A 11 -8.29 7.10 -0.94
N LYS A 12 -7.70 7.96 -1.78
CA LYS A 12 -7.85 7.86 -3.24
C LYS A 12 -7.38 6.50 -3.77
N TYR A 13 -6.23 6.03 -3.30
CA TYR A 13 -5.60 4.80 -3.79
C TYR A 13 -5.90 3.56 -2.95
N HIS A 14 -6.56 3.69 -1.79
CA HIS A 14 -7.02 2.54 -0.99
C HIS A 14 -8.44 2.82 -0.46
N PRO A 15 -9.46 2.88 -1.33
CA PRO A 15 -10.77 3.44 -1.00
C PRO A 15 -11.60 2.61 -0.01
N LYS A 16 -11.23 1.34 0.22
CA LYS A 16 -11.98 0.39 1.05
C LYS A 16 -11.13 -0.23 2.16
N PRO A 17 -10.39 0.56 2.96
CA PRO A 17 -9.34 0.03 3.81
C PRO A 17 -9.86 -0.81 4.99
N LEU A 18 -11.16 -0.70 5.32
CA LEU A 18 -11.82 -1.62 6.26
C LEU A 18 -12.20 -2.96 5.62
N GLU A 19 -12.66 -2.97 4.37
CA GLU A 19 -13.05 -4.21 3.67
C GLU A 19 -11.82 -5.04 3.30
N THR A 20 -10.70 -4.39 3.02
CA THR A 20 -9.41 -5.04 2.73
C THR A 20 -8.69 -5.52 3.98
N GLY A 21 -9.12 -5.10 5.17
CA GLY A 21 -8.48 -5.41 6.44
C GLY A 21 -7.24 -4.58 6.76
N ALA A 22 -6.97 -3.49 6.01
CA ALA A 22 -5.87 -2.57 6.32
C ALA A 22 -6.10 -1.82 7.65
N PHE A 23 -7.36 -1.52 7.97
CA PHE A 23 -7.73 -1.03 9.30
C PHE A 23 -8.47 -2.10 10.11
N GLU A 24 -8.12 -2.19 11.38
CA GLU A 24 -8.77 -3.03 12.38
C GLU A 24 -9.78 -2.23 13.22
N GLN A 25 -10.79 -2.90 13.77
CA GLN A 25 -11.85 -2.30 14.61
C GLN A 25 -12.28 -3.18 15.80
N ASP A 26 -11.46 -4.15 16.19
CA ASP A 26 -11.76 -5.13 17.24
C ASP A 26 -11.57 -4.55 18.66
N LYS A 27 -10.71 -3.54 18.84
CA LYS A 27 -10.44 -2.88 20.12
C LYS A 27 -10.28 -1.36 19.99
N THR A 28 -10.22 -0.69 21.14
CA THR A 28 -9.82 0.73 21.23
C THR A 28 -8.34 0.79 21.62
N VAL A 29 -7.56 1.56 20.88
CA VAL A 29 -6.11 1.74 21.07
C VAL A 29 -5.77 3.23 21.11
N GLU A 30 -4.57 3.55 21.60
CA GLU A 30 -3.99 4.87 21.45
C GLU A 30 -3.25 4.97 20.12
N CYS A 31 -3.38 6.10 19.42
CA CYS A 31 -2.62 6.37 18.21
C CYS A 31 -1.22 6.87 18.57
N ASP A 32 -0.17 6.21 18.09
CA ASP A 32 1.23 6.59 18.37
C ASP A 32 1.58 7.98 17.80
N CYS A 33 0.84 8.44 16.78
CA CYS A 33 1.05 9.76 16.19
C CYS A 33 0.46 10.89 17.05
N CYS A 34 -0.83 10.84 17.38
CA CYS A 34 -1.56 11.96 17.99
C CYS A 34 -1.98 11.72 19.45
N GLU A 35 -1.64 10.56 20.01
CA GLU A 35 -1.92 10.15 21.39
C GLU A 35 -3.43 10.17 21.73
N GLN A 36 -4.29 10.16 20.70
CA GLN A 36 -5.74 10.09 20.87
C GLN A 36 -6.21 8.64 20.81
N GLN A 37 -7.23 8.34 21.62
CA GLN A 37 -7.90 7.05 21.61
C GLN A 37 -8.75 6.88 20.33
N THR A 38 -8.62 5.75 19.66
CA THR A 38 -9.35 5.40 18.44
C THR A 38 -9.85 3.96 18.46
N SER A 39 -11.03 3.72 17.88
CA SER A 39 -11.60 2.37 17.69
C SER A 39 -11.40 1.85 16.26
N VAL A 40 -10.68 2.60 15.43
CA VAL A 40 -10.24 2.19 14.10
C VAL A 40 -8.78 2.57 13.96
N TYR A 41 -7.94 1.61 13.62
CA TYR A 41 -6.49 1.79 13.62
C TYR A 41 -5.81 0.91 12.58
N TYR A 42 -4.60 1.31 12.18
CA TYR A 42 -3.72 0.63 11.25
C TYR A 42 -2.58 -0.03 12.01
N SER A 43 -2.32 -1.29 11.69
CA SER A 43 -1.17 -2.06 12.18
C SER A 43 -0.40 -2.71 11.02
N GLY A 44 -0.64 -2.24 9.79
CA GLY A 44 -0.02 -2.76 8.58
C GLY A 44 1.40 -2.23 8.38
N PRO A 45 1.99 -2.43 7.18
CA PRO A 45 3.36 -2.01 6.89
C PRO A 45 3.52 -0.49 7.03
N PHE A 46 4.51 -0.07 7.80
CA PHE A 46 4.92 1.32 7.91
C PHE A 46 6.43 1.34 8.16
N TYR A 47 7.18 1.76 7.15
CA TYR A 47 8.63 1.80 7.24
C TYR A 47 9.07 3.09 7.93
N CYS A 48 9.65 2.97 9.12
CA CYS A 48 10.25 4.06 9.87
C CYS A 48 11.34 3.53 10.81
N VAL A 49 12.09 4.45 11.43
CA VAL A 49 13.13 4.09 12.41
C VAL A 49 12.57 3.81 13.80
N ASP A 50 11.37 4.33 14.08
CA ASP A 50 10.68 4.20 15.35
C ASP A 50 9.86 2.91 15.41
N GLU A 51 9.53 2.46 16.62
CA GLU A 51 8.58 1.37 16.82
C GLU A 51 7.17 1.96 16.88
N VAL A 52 6.39 1.73 15.81
CA VAL A 52 5.02 2.21 15.65
C VAL A 52 4.09 1.00 15.52
N GLU A 53 3.15 0.87 16.45
CA GLU A 53 2.21 -0.25 16.50
C GLU A 53 0.84 0.13 15.92
N HIS A 54 0.35 1.34 16.25
CA HIS A 54 -1.03 1.73 16.00
C HIS A 54 -1.15 3.16 15.50
N LEU A 55 -1.64 3.32 14.28
CA LEU A 55 -1.92 4.63 13.68
C LEU A 55 -3.41 4.81 13.40
N CYS A 56 -3.97 5.96 13.79
CA CYS A 56 -5.35 6.27 13.44
C CYS A 56 -5.46 6.69 11.96
N PRO A 57 -6.58 6.37 11.27
CA PRO A 57 -6.78 6.70 9.86
C PRO A 57 -6.58 8.18 9.53
N TRP A 58 -6.89 9.06 10.48
CA TRP A 58 -6.80 10.50 10.26
C TRP A 58 -5.37 11.01 10.20
N CYS A 59 -4.47 10.46 11.03
CA CYS A 59 -3.05 10.83 10.98
C CYS A 59 -2.34 10.29 9.74
N ILE A 60 -2.84 9.18 9.19
CA ILE A 60 -2.42 8.71 7.87
C ILE A 60 -2.93 9.69 6.81
N ALA A 61 -4.23 9.98 6.78
CA ALA A 61 -4.84 10.78 5.72
C ALA A 61 -4.32 12.23 5.64
N ASP A 62 -4.00 12.85 6.77
CA ASP A 62 -3.44 14.21 6.79
C ASP A 62 -1.90 14.26 6.67
N GLY A 63 -1.23 13.11 6.67
CA GLY A 63 0.22 12.98 6.55
C GLY A 63 0.99 13.19 7.86
N SER A 64 0.32 13.50 8.97
CA SER A 64 1.00 13.76 10.25
C SER A 64 1.78 12.54 10.77
N ALA A 65 1.32 11.32 10.49
CA ALA A 65 2.06 10.11 10.87
C ALA A 65 3.39 10.00 10.10
N ALA A 66 3.34 10.13 8.78
CA ALA A 66 4.54 10.11 7.94
C ALA A 66 5.52 11.23 8.31
N GLU A 67 5.01 12.45 8.53
CA GLU A 67 5.82 13.60 8.94
C GLU A 67 6.49 13.38 10.30
N LYS A 68 5.74 12.90 11.31
CA LYS A 68 6.25 12.71 12.68
C LYS A 68 7.37 11.67 12.74
N PHE A 69 7.21 10.56 12.01
CA PHE A 69 8.12 9.41 12.08
C PHE A 69 9.12 9.36 10.91
N ALA A 70 9.10 10.36 10.02
CA ALA A 70 9.84 10.36 8.76
C ALA A 70 9.70 9.02 8.01
N GLY A 71 8.47 8.49 7.98
CA GLY A 71 8.16 7.14 7.53
C GLY A 71 7.22 7.10 6.33
N SER A 72 7.12 5.92 5.73
CA SER A 72 6.29 5.67 4.55
C SER A 72 5.43 4.41 4.68
N PHE A 73 4.25 4.45 4.09
CA PHE A 73 3.32 3.32 4.01
C PHE A 73 3.52 2.47 2.74
N GLN A 74 4.16 3.06 1.72
CA GLN A 74 4.52 2.40 0.48
C GLN A 74 5.96 2.79 0.10
N ASP A 75 6.70 1.84 -0.46
CA ASP A 75 8.04 2.09 -1.01
C ASP A 75 7.94 2.87 -2.34
N ASP A 76 8.61 4.02 -2.43
CA ASP A 76 8.61 4.90 -3.59
C ASP A 76 9.44 4.36 -4.76
N ALA A 77 10.29 3.35 -4.50
CA ALA A 77 10.97 2.56 -5.52
C ALA A 77 10.09 1.45 -6.12
N SER A 78 9.03 1.04 -5.41
CA SER A 78 8.16 -0.09 -5.76
C SER A 78 6.83 0.38 -6.36
N ILE A 79 6.93 1.21 -7.41
CA ILE A 79 5.79 1.80 -8.12
C ILE A 79 6.02 1.62 -9.63
N GLU A 80 4.98 1.24 -10.35
CA GLU A 80 5.00 1.15 -11.81
C GLU A 80 5.35 2.51 -12.44
N GLY A 81 6.27 2.51 -13.42
CA GLY A 81 6.70 3.74 -14.09
C GLY A 81 7.83 4.51 -13.40
N VAL A 82 8.37 3.96 -12.30
CA VAL A 82 9.60 4.44 -11.66
C VAL A 82 10.82 3.87 -12.40
N GLU A 83 11.76 4.75 -12.76
CA GLU A 83 13.00 4.39 -13.44
C GLU A 83 14.19 4.49 -12.47
N PHE A 84 15.13 3.55 -12.56
CA PHE A 84 16.39 3.60 -11.82
C PHE A 84 17.48 4.23 -12.69
N GLU A 85 18.16 5.24 -12.15
CA GLU A 85 19.26 5.91 -12.81
C GLU A 85 20.60 5.31 -12.35
N TYR A 86 21.47 5.06 -13.31
CA TYR A 86 22.84 4.58 -13.10
C TYR A 86 23.82 5.57 -13.73
N ASP A 87 24.97 5.76 -13.09
CA ASP A 87 26.01 6.63 -13.61
C ASP A 87 26.87 5.95 -14.70
N GLU A 88 27.92 6.64 -15.17
CA GLU A 88 28.81 6.12 -16.22
C GLU A 88 29.61 4.88 -15.79
N GLU A 89 29.69 4.59 -14.50
CA GLU A 89 30.38 3.43 -13.91
C GLU A 89 29.41 2.29 -13.57
N ASP A 90 28.14 2.38 -13.99
CA ASP A 90 27.05 1.43 -13.69
C ASP A 90 26.72 1.38 -12.18
N GLU A 91 27.04 2.43 -11.43
CA GLU A 91 26.65 2.58 -10.02
C GLU A 91 25.26 3.23 -9.91
N PHE A 92 24.50 2.81 -8.91
CA PHE A 92 23.17 3.35 -8.64
C PHE A 92 23.26 4.84 -8.28
N ALA A 93 22.66 5.69 -9.12
CA ALA A 93 22.69 7.15 -9.00
C ALA A 93 21.40 7.73 -8.40
N GLY A 94 20.28 7.02 -8.52
CA GLY A 94 19.02 7.44 -7.92
C GLY A 94 17.78 6.84 -8.56
N ILE A 95 16.64 7.39 -8.15
CA ILE A 95 15.32 7.01 -8.63
C ILE A 95 14.72 8.22 -9.34
N LYS A 96 14.22 8.00 -10.54
CA LYS A 96 13.48 8.99 -11.30
C LYS A 96 12.00 8.63 -11.31
N ASN A 97 11.23 9.42 -10.59
CA ASN A 97 9.79 9.29 -10.56
C ASN A 97 9.15 10.11 -11.70
N THR A 98 8.23 9.51 -12.43
CA THR A 98 7.53 10.13 -13.57
C THR A 98 6.21 10.82 -13.16
N TYR A 99 5.78 10.65 -11.90
CA TYR A 99 4.55 11.20 -11.35
C TYR A 99 4.82 12.52 -10.59
N PRO A 100 3.82 13.41 -10.48
CA PRO A 100 3.94 14.63 -9.67
C PRO A 100 4.24 14.33 -8.19
N ASP A 101 5.12 15.10 -7.57
CA ASP A 101 5.54 14.92 -6.17
C ASP A 101 4.36 14.79 -5.19
N GLU A 102 3.31 15.61 -5.36
CA GLU A 102 2.15 15.55 -4.47
C GLU A 102 1.32 14.27 -4.63
N MET A 103 1.26 13.70 -5.84
CA MET A 103 0.65 12.39 -6.03
C MET A 103 1.48 11.31 -5.37
N LEU A 104 2.80 11.35 -5.54
CA LEU A 104 3.71 10.41 -4.90
C LEU A 104 3.57 10.46 -3.38
N LYS A 105 3.55 11.66 -2.78
CA LYS A 105 3.29 11.83 -1.34
C LYS A 105 1.90 11.36 -0.92
N GLU A 106 0.86 11.59 -1.72
CA GLU A 106 -0.48 11.06 -1.42
C GLU A 106 -0.48 9.53 -1.33
N LEU A 107 0.27 8.87 -2.21
CA LEU A 107 0.43 7.42 -2.19
C LEU A 107 1.31 6.96 -1.02
N VAL A 108 2.54 7.45 -0.94
CA VAL A 108 3.60 6.97 -0.06
C VAL A 108 3.37 7.33 1.40
N GLU A 109 2.87 8.54 1.66
CA GLU A 109 2.79 9.11 3.01
C GLU A 109 1.35 9.15 3.56
N ARG A 110 0.34 9.11 2.68
CA ARG A 110 -1.06 9.36 3.06
C ARG A 110 -2.04 8.26 2.68
N THR A 111 -1.58 7.17 2.09
CA THR A 111 -2.41 6.01 1.76
C THR A 111 -1.97 4.82 2.61
N PRO A 112 -2.87 4.13 3.32
CA PRO A 112 -2.51 2.91 4.03
C PRO A 112 -2.05 1.84 3.04
N GLY A 113 -0.95 1.16 3.35
CA GLY A 113 -0.41 0.08 2.53
C GLY A 113 -1.33 -1.15 2.48
N TYR A 114 -0.94 -2.11 1.66
CA TYR A 114 -1.45 -3.48 1.72
C TYR A 114 -0.31 -4.44 2.06
N HIS A 115 -0.60 -5.72 2.23
CA HIS A 115 0.40 -6.75 2.49
C HIS A 115 0.68 -7.55 1.23
N GLY A 116 1.94 -7.59 0.82
CA GLY A 116 2.46 -8.47 -0.20
C GLY A 116 3.11 -9.73 0.39
N TRP A 117 3.37 -10.72 -0.47
CA TRP A 117 4.29 -11.81 -0.10
C TRP A 117 5.75 -11.34 -0.13
N GLN A 118 6.09 -10.50 -1.09
CA GLN A 118 7.31 -9.69 -1.13
C GLN A 118 6.92 -8.20 -0.96
N GLN A 119 7.87 -7.29 -1.19
CA GLN A 119 7.60 -5.85 -1.24
C GLN A 119 6.38 -5.56 -2.13
N GLU A 120 5.45 -4.77 -1.61
CA GLU A 120 4.26 -4.36 -2.33
C GLU A 120 4.64 -3.51 -3.54
N PHE A 121 4.12 -3.88 -4.73
CA PHE A 121 4.37 -3.13 -5.96
C PHE A 121 3.10 -2.41 -6.43
N TRP A 122 3.10 -1.07 -6.39
CA TRP A 122 1.92 -0.27 -6.71
C TRP A 122 1.78 -0.03 -8.21
N LEU A 123 0.65 -0.47 -8.77
CA LEU A 123 0.38 -0.34 -10.20
C LEU A 123 -0.10 1.07 -10.57
N ALA A 124 0.13 1.46 -11.82
CA ALA A 124 -0.23 2.77 -12.35
C ALA A 124 -0.69 2.67 -13.81
N HIS A 125 -1.69 3.46 -14.18
CA HIS A 125 -2.22 3.48 -15.54
C HIS A 125 -2.82 4.84 -15.88
N CYS A 126 -2.79 5.23 -17.16
CA CYS A 126 -3.27 6.52 -17.63
C CYS A 126 -2.67 7.75 -16.91
N GLY A 127 -1.44 7.64 -16.38
CA GLY A 127 -0.77 8.72 -15.66
C GLY A 127 -1.27 8.94 -14.23
N ASP A 128 -1.97 7.95 -13.64
CA ASP A 128 -2.40 7.95 -12.24
C ASP A 128 -2.15 6.59 -11.58
N PHE A 129 -2.11 6.55 -10.25
CA PHE A 129 -1.96 5.29 -9.52
C PHE A 129 -3.27 4.52 -9.45
N CYS A 130 -3.19 3.21 -9.61
CA CYS A 130 -4.34 2.33 -9.45
C CYS A 130 -4.81 2.31 -7.98
N ALA A 131 -6.11 2.13 -7.77
CA ALA A 131 -6.66 1.95 -6.44
C ALA A 131 -6.60 0.46 -6.04
N PHE A 132 -6.03 0.17 -4.87
CA PHE A 132 -6.11 -1.15 -4.26
C PHE A 132 -7.50 -1.36 -3.64
N ILE A 133 -8.26 -2.30 -4.20
CA ILE A 133 -9.64 -2.58 -3.82
C ILE A 133 -9.82 -3.89 -3.03
N GLY A 134 -8.77 -4.71 -2.93
CA GLY A 134 -8.76 -5.93 -2.12
C GLY A 134 -7.98 -7.09 -2.72
N TYR A 135 -7.75 -8.11 -1.89
CA TYR A 135 -7.05 -9.33 -2.26
C TYR A 135 -7.93 -10.28 -3.06
N VAL A 136 -7.32 -11.05 -3.94
CA VAL A 136 -7.97 -12.10 -4.74
C VAL A 136 -7.30 -13.45 -4.49
N GLY A 137 -8.10 -14.51 -4.48
CA GLY A 137 -7.63 -15.89 -4.45
C GLY A 137 -7.84 -16.56 -5.81
N TRP A 138 -7.39 -17.81 -5.95
CA TRP A 138 -7.51 -18.57 -7.19
C TRP A 138 -8.95 -18.62 -7.72
N ASN A 139 -9.93 -18.84 -6.84
CA ASN A 139 -11.33 -18.92 -7.24
C ASN A 139 -11.90 -17.60 -7.77
N ASP A 140 -11.29 -16.46 -7.44
CA ASP A 140 -11.72 -15.14 -7.90
C ASP A 140 -11.21 -14.84 -9.33
N ILE A 141 -10.08 -15.46 -9.73
CA ILE A 141 -9.37 -15.11 -10.98
C ILE A 141 -9.31 -16.22 -12.03
N LYS A 142 -9.54 -17.49 -11.67
CA LYS A 142 -9.32 -18.66 -12.55
C LYS A 142 -10.07 -18.61 -13.88
N ASP A 143 -11.20 -17.89 -13.93
CA ASP A 143 -12.06 -17.76 -15.12
C ASP A 143 -11.76 -16.47 -15.93
N ARG A 144 -10.70 -15.74 -15.56
CA ARG A 144 -10.32 -14.43 -16.13
C ARG A 144 -8.80 -14.32 -16.39
N LEU A 145 -8.11 -15.46 -16.53
CA LEU A 145 -6.65 -15.47 -16.70
C LEU A 145 -6.20 -14.81 -18.01
N ASP A 146 -7.08 -14.76 -19.00
CA ASP A 146 -6.87 -14.08 -20.29
C ASP A 146 -6.99 -12.56 -20.20
N GLU A 147 -7.47 -12.01 -19.09
CA GLU A 147 -7.51 -10.55 -18.85
C GLU A 147 -6.15 -9.99 -18.37
N PHE A 148 -5.21 -10.86 -17.98
CA PHE A 148 -3.88 -10.44 -17.56
C PHE A 148 -2.99 -10.15 -18.77
N ALA A 149 -2.24 -9.05 -18.72
CA ALA A 149 -1.41 -8.61 -19.84
C ALA A 149 -0.29 -9.60 -20.18
N ASN A 150 0.44 -10.10 -19.18
CA ASN A 150 1.46 -11.13 -19.35
C ASN A 150 1.61 -12.02 -18.11
N LEU A 151 0.62 -12.88 -17.86
CA LEU A 151 0.59 -13.74 -16.67
C LEU A 151 1.82 -14.66 -16.54
N GLU A 152 2.39 -15.12 -17.66
CA GLU A 152 3.56 -16.00 -17.65
C GLU A 152 4.81 -15.28 -17.16
N GLU A 153 5.09 -14.09 -17.69
CA GLU A 153 6.20 -13.25 -17.23
C GLU A 153 6.01 -12.81 -15.77
N ASP A 154 4.79 -12.42 -15.37
CA ASP A 154 4.49 -12.08 -13.98
C ASP A 154 4.83 -13.25 -13.05
N CYS A 155 4.42 -14.46 -13.40
CA CYS A 155 4.73 -15.66 -12.63
C CYS A 155 6.24 -15.94 -12.57
N GLU A 156 6.95 -15.82 -13.69
CA GLU A 156 8.40 -16.02 -13.76
C GLU A 156 9.16 -15.03 -12.88
N ASN A 157 8.74 -13.76 -12.86
CA ASN A 157 9.33 -12.71 -12.02
C ASN A 157 9.23 -13.03 -10.52
N PHE A 158 8.18 -13.73 -10.10
CA PHE A 158 8.02 -14.22 -8.73
C PHE A 158 8.56 -15.65 -8.51
N GLY A 159 9.20 -16.26 -9.52
CA GLY A 159 9.74 -17.61 -9.45
C GLY A 159 8.67 -18.70 -9.31
N ILE A 160 7.45 -18.44 -9.76
CA ILE A 160 6.32 -19.37 -9.72
C ILE A 160 5.95 -19.81 -11.14
N ARG A 161 5.35 -21.00 -11.27
CA ARG A 161 4.80 -21.46 -12.55
C ARG A 161 3.31 -21.14 -12.60
N ASN A 162 2.79 -20.81 -13.78
CA ASN A 162 1.35 -20.65 -14.03
C ASN A 162 0.52 -21.82 -13.47
N SER A 163 1.01 -23.06 -13.62
CA SER A 163 0.34 -24.26 -13.11
C SER A 163 0.24 -24.36 -11.59
N ASP A 164 1.04 -23.57 -10.85
CA ASP A 164 1.07 -23.56 -9.39
C ASP A 164 0.21 -22.43 -8.78
N LEU A 165 -0.37 -21.53 -9.60
CA LEU A 165 -1.23 -20.42 -9.12
C LEU A 165 -2.37 -20.88 -8.21
N ALA A 166 -3.02 -22.00 -8.54
CA ALA A 166 -4.08 -22.57 -7.73
C ALA A 166 -3.60 -23.01 -6.32
N LYS A 167 -2.31 -23.32 -6.17
CA LYS A 167 -1.70 -23.69 -4.89
C LYS A 167 -1.20 -22.47 -4.13
N CYS A 168 -0.74 -21.44 -4.83
CA CYS A 168 -0.20 -20.22 -4.23
C CYS A 168 -1.29 -19.26 -3.76
N LEU A 169 -2.39 -19.14 -4.51
CA LEU A 169 -3.47 -18.19 -4.25
C LEU A 169 -4.61 -18.83 -3.44
N GLN A 170 -4.27 -19.36 -2.26
CA GLN A 170 -5.24 -19.90 -1.32
C GLN A 170 -5.70 -18.79 -0.37
N LYS A 171 -7.02 -18.55 -0.33
CA LYS A 171 -7.67 -17.72 0.69
C LYS A 171 -8.20 -18.59 1.82
#